data_AF-A0A9C9X4D8-F1
#
_entry.id   AF-A0A9C9X4D8-F1
#
_cell.length_a   1.000
_cell.length_b   1.000
_cell.length_c   1.000
_cell.angle_alpha   90.00
_cell.angle_beta   90.00
_cell.angle_gamma   90.00
#
_symmetry.space_group_name_H-M   'P 1'
#
loop_
_entity.id
_entity.type
_entity.pdbx_description
1 polymer ?
#
loop_
_entity_poly.entity_id
_entity_poly.type
_entity_poly.pdbx_seq_one_letter_code
_entity_poly.pdbx_strand_id
1 'polypeptide(L)'
;HKPIAAAEVLLLGASYREDVGDTRYSGSEIAARKLSEMGAEVRVHDPYVDHWWELENQDNYPGHGHGKKQFFRNQEKLSEIRVQKDIYEALKGADAVIFAVRHEPYLKLEPEEVVKAIGKPAAIVDAFAILDDEKIRKYLELGCEVKAMGRGHISWIKEQIAKA
;
A
#
# COMPACT_ATOMS: atom_id res chain seq x y z
N HIS A 1 18.85 -0.14 -5.70
CA HIS A 1 17.53 0.54 -5.72
C HIS A 1 16.78 0.14 -6.98
N LYS A 2 15.56 -0.40 -6.84
CA LYS A 2 14.66 -0.65 -7.97
C LYS A 2 13.91 0.65 -8.30
N PRO A 3 13.83 1.09 -9.57
CA PRO A 3 13.00 2.23 -9.94
C PRO A 3 11.51 1.92 -9.70
N ILE A 4 10.68 2.96 -9.57
CA ILE A 4 9.23 2.79 -9.38
C ILE A 4 8.56 2.11 -10.59
N ALA A 5 9.08 2.37 -11.79
CA ALA A 5 8.63 1.69 -13.00
C ALA A 5 8.87 0.18 -12.86
N ALA A 6 7.80 -0.62 -13.04
CA ALA A 6 7.74 -2.06 -12.83
C ALA A 6 8.05 -2.53 -11.40
N ALA A 7 7.97 -1.64 -10.40
CA ALA A 7 7.98 -2.05 -9.00
C ALA A 7 6.64 -2.69 -8.61
N GLU A 8 6.70 -3.80 -7.89
CA GLU A 8 5.54 -4.47 -7.31
C GLU A 8 5.13 -3.74 -6.02
N VAL A 9 4.05 -2.98 -6.07
CA VAL A 9 3.58 -2.18 -4.94
C VAL A 9 2.29 -2.78 -4.39
N LEU A 10 2.33 -3.24 -3.15
CA LEU A 10 1.14 -3.71 -2.44
C LEU A 10 0.51 -2.56 -1.65
N LEU A 11 -0.75 -2.25 -1.97
CA LEU A 11 -1.59 -1.32 -1.23
C LEU A 11 -2.45 -2.09 -0.23
N LEU A 12 -2.21 -1.87 1.06
CA LEU A 12 -3.00 -2.44 2.15
C LEU A 12 -4.13 -1.48 2.53
N GLY A 13 -5.33 -1.77 2.02
CA GLY A 13 -6.55 -1.00 2.25
C GLY A 13 -7.03 -0.27 0.99
N ALA A 14 -8.21 -0.67 0.51
CA ALA A 14 -8.96 -0.03 -0.56
C ALA A 14 -10.08 0.87 -0.01
N SER A 15 -10.58 0.54 1.17
CA SER A 15 -11.71 1.21 1.83
C SER A 15 -11.43 2.68 2.15
N TYR A 16 -12.48 3.51 2.24
CA TYR A 16 -12.33 4.92 2.60
C TYR A 16 -11.99 5.11 4.09
N ARG A 17 -12.30 4.11 4.91
CA ARG A 17 -12.12 4.11 6.37
C ARG A 17 -11.83 2.70 6.88
N GLU A 18 -11.23 2.64 8.07
CA GLU A 18 -11.02 1.41 8.84
C GLU A 18 -12.32 0.59 9.03
N ASP A 19 -12.12 -0.72 9.06
CA ASP A 19 -13.08 -1.79 9.37
C ASP A 19 -14.45 -1.73 8.69
N VAL A 20 -14.50 -1.14 7.49
CA VAL A 20 -15.65 -1.13 6.57
C VAL A 20 -15.19 -1.51 5.16
N GLY A 21 -16.10 -1.93 4.29
CA GLY A 21 -15.81 -2.32 2.90
C GLY A 21 -16.26 -1.30 1.84
N ASP A 22 -16.48 -0.04 2.21
CA ASP A 22 -16.92 1.00 1.28
C ASP A 22 -15.68 1.69 0.68
N THR A 23 -15.58 1.70 -0.66
CA THR A 23 -14.45 2.26 -1.41
C THR A 23 -14.72 3.66 -1.93
N ARG A 24 -15.95 4.18 -1.79
CA ARG A 24 -16.33 5.48 -2.33
C ARG A 24 -15.53 6.58 -1.65
N TYR A 25 -15.00 7.50 -2.45
CA TYR A 25 -14.15 8.61 -1.99
C TYR A 25 -12.86 8.17 -1.29
N SER A 26 -12.44 6.91 -1.43
CA SER A 26 -11.22 6.42 -0.83
C SER A 26 -9.98 7.18 -1.31
N GLY A 27 -9.13 7.58 -0.36
CA GLY A 27 -7.81 8.15 -0.64
C GLY A 27 -6.89 7.14 -1.34
N SER A 28 -7.08 5.85 -1.07
CA SER A 28 -6.34 4.75 -1.70
C SER A 28 -6.53 4.72 -3.22
N GLU A 29 -7.68 5.17 -3.73
CA GLU A 29 -7.90 5.26 -5.18
C GLU A 29 -6.89 6.22 -5.82
N ILE A 30 -6.65 7.38 -5.20
CA ILE A 30 -5.69 8.36 -5.70
C ILE A 30 -4.27 7.79 -5.68
N ALA A 31 -3.91 7.08 -4.61
CA ALA A 31 -2.61 6.43 -4.49
C ALA A 31 -2.39 5.38 -5.59
N ALA A 32 -3.35 4.45 -5.77
CA ALA A 32 -3.28 3.41 -6.79
C ALA A 32 -3.12 4.00 -8.20
N ARG A 33 -3.92 5.03 -8.52
CA ARG A 33 -3.84 5.71 -9.83
C ARG A 33 -2.51 6.42 -10.05
N LYS A 34 -1.97 7.11 -9.04
CA LYS A 34 -0.64 7.75 -9.15
C LYS A 34 0.48 6.73 -9.28
N LEU A 35 0.44 5.63 -8.55
CA LEU A 35 1.43 4.56 -8.68
C LEU A 35 1.41 3.95 -10.08
N SER A 36 0.22 3.68 -10.63
CA SER A 36 0.06 3.19 -12.00
C SER A 36 0.54 4.21 -13.04
N GLU A 37 0.25 5.50 -12.84
CA GLU A 37 0.76 6.59 -13.70
C GLU A 37 2.30 6.64 -13.71
N MET A 38 2.94 6.34 -12.57
CA MET A 38 4.39 6.22 -12.43
C MET A 38 4.96 4.89 -12.97
N GLY A 39 4.10 3.99 -13.46
CA GLY A 39 4.48 2.70 -14.04
C GLY A 39 4.68 1.56 -13.05
N ALA A 40 4.21 1.69 -11.82
CA ALA A 40 4.23 0.59 -10.84
C ALA A 40 3.18 -0.47 -11.17
N GLU A 41 3.48 -1.73 -10.84
CA GLU A 41 2.51 -2.82 -10.84
C GLU A 41 1.80 -2.81 -9.46
N VAL A 42 0.55 -2.35 -9.45
CA VAL A 42 -0.22 -2.16 -8.21
C VAL A 42 -1.01 -3.42 -7.90
N ARG A 43 -0.79 -3.96 -6.70
CA ARG A 43 -1.60 -5.01 -6.09
C ARG A 43 -2.33 -4.45 -4.89
N VAL A 44 -3.49 -5.01 -4.57
CA VAL A 44 -4.35 -4.52 -3.49
C VAL A 44 -4.75 -5.67 -2.59
N HIS A 45 -4.72 -5.43 -1.28
CA HIS A 45 -5.35 -6.28 -0.30
C HIS A 45 -6.29 -5.43 0.56
N ASP A 46 -7.50 -5.93 0.81
CA ASP A 46 -8.44 -5.36 1.75
C ASP A 46 -9.37 -6.47 2.27
N PRO A 47 -9.43 -6.72 3.59
CA PRO A 47 -10.24 -7.82 4.13
C PRO A 47 -11.75 -7.59 3.94
N TYR A 48 -12.20 -6.33 3.82
CA TYR A 48 -13.62 -5.95 3.80
C TYR A 48 -14.15 -5.64 2.39
N VAL A 49 -13.29 -5.50 1.38
CA VAL A 49 -13.69 -5.15 0.01
C VAL A 49 -13.59 -6.36 -0.91
N ASP A 50 -14.70 -6.72 -1.57
CA ASP A 50 -14.71 -7.81 -2.55
C ASP A 50 -14.37 -7.34 -3.96
N HIS A 51 -14.91 -6.18 -4.33
CA HIS A 51 -14.73 -5.56 -5.64
C HIS A 51 -14.39 -4.09 -5.50
N TRP A 52 -13.40 -3.64 -6.26
CA TRP A 52 -13.04 -2.23 -6.33
C TRP A 52 -13.49 -1.64 -7.66
N TRP A 53 -14.79 -1.37 -7.77
CA TRP A 53 -15.44 -0.95 -9.03
C TRP A 53 -14.85 0.32 -9.63
N GLU A 54 -14.37 1.26 -8.80
CA GLU A 54 -13.67 2.47 -9.27
C GLU A 54 -12.44 2.15 -10.15
N LEU A 55 -11.80 0.98 -9.95
CA LEU A 55 -10.67 0.52 -10.75
C LEU A 55 -11.07 -0.55 -11.78
N GLU A 56 -11.94 -1.49 -11.40
CA GLU A 56 -12.35 -2.61 -12.26
C GLU A 56 -13.24 -2.15 -13.44
N ASN A 57 -14.09 -1.14 -13.24
CA ASN A 57 -15.06 -0.66 -14.23
C ASN A 57 -14.96 0.85 -14.46
N GLN A 58 -13.75 1.31 -14.81
CA GLN A 58 -13.41 2.74 -14.85
C GLN A 58 -14.23 3.58 -15.84
N ASP A 59 -14.75 2.96 -16.91
CA ASP A 59 -15.49 3.68 -17.95
C ASP A 59 -16.98 3.84 -17.61
N ASN A 60 -17.54 2.93 -16.79
CA ASN A 60 -18.97 2.91 -16.51
C ASN A 60 -19.32 3.22 -15.03
N TYR A 61 -18.38 3.06 -14.09
CA TYR A 61 -18.60 3.28 -12.65
C TYR A 61 -17.96 4.60 -12.17
N PRO A 62 -18.62 5.40 -11.31
CA PRO A 62 -20.01 5.28 -10.84
C PRO A 62 -21.05 5.77 -11.87
N GLY A 63 -20.58 6.19 -13.04
CA GLY A 63 -21.34 6.65 -14.19
C GLY A 63 -20.36 7.19 -15.22
N HIS A 64 -20.76 7.28 -16.49
CA HIS A 64 -19.88 7.78 -17.55
C HIS A 64 -19.40 9.19 -17.23
N GLY A 65 -18.09 9.42 -17.25
CA GLY A 65 -17.47 10.72 -16.97
C GLY A 65 -17.43 11.14 -15.50
N HIS A 66 -17.98 10.34 -14.58
CA HIS A 66 -17.98 10.63 -13.14
C HIS A 66 -16.81 9.98 -12.38
N GLY A 67 -16.09 9.05 -13.01
CA GLY A 67 -14.90 8.42 -12.45
C GLY A 67 -13.65 9.30 -12.51
N LYS A 68 -12.62 8.92 -11.76
CA LYS A 68 -11.36 9.68 -11.71
C LYS A 68 -10.38 9.36 -12.84
N LYS A 69 -10.61 8.31 -13.65
CA LYS A 69 -9.73 7.88 -14.75
C LYS A 69 -9.26 9.03 -15.64
N GLN A 70 -10.15 9.98 -15.96
CA GLN A 70 -9.87 11.15 -16.81
C GLN A 70 -8.75 12.08 -16.28
N PHE A 71 -8.39 11.99 -15.00
CA PHE A 71 -7.35 12.83 -14.39
C PHE A 71 -5.98 12.14 -14.31
N PHE A 72 -5.85 10.92 -14.82
CA PHE A 72 -4.63 10.10 -14.72
C PHE A 72 -4.29 9.41 -16.05
N ARG A 73 -3.02 9.05 -16.22
CA ARG A 73 -2.50 8.30 -17.39
C ARG A 73 -2.06 6.89 -17.00
N ASN A 74 -1.85 6.01 -17.98
CA ASN A 74 -1.33 4.66 -17.80
C ASN A 74 -2.18 3.84 -16.79
N GLN A 75 -3.48 3.75 -17.04
CA GLN A 75 -4.46 3.17 -16.11
C GLN A 75 -5.06 1.85 -16.62
N GLU A 76 -4.63 1.37 -17.79
CA GLU A 76 -5.21 0.23 -18.50
C GLU A 76 -5.20 -1.02 -17.62
N LYS A 77 -4.05 -1.31 -16.98
CA LYS A 77 -3.86 -2.46 -16.09
C LYS A 77 -4.69 -2.40 -14.81
N LEU A 78 -5.16 -1.23 -14.37
CA LEU A 78 -5.95 -1.14 -13.13
C LEU A 78 -7.30 -1.87 -13.25
N SER A 79 -7.82 -2.05 -14.47
CA SER A 79 -9.04 -2.84 -14.71
C SER A 79 -8.87 -4.34 -14.40
N GLU A 80 -7.62 -4.81 -14.37
CA GLU A 80 -7.28 -6.21 -14.10
C GLU A 80 -7.04 -6.48 -12.61
N ILE A 81 -6.97 -5.44 -11.78
CA ILE A 81 -6.77 -5.59 -10.33
C ILE A 81 -7.91 -6.40 -9.73
N ARG A 82 -7.55 -7.29 -8.81
CA ARG A 82 -8.47 -7.99 -7.92
C ARG A 82 -8.03 -7.75 -6.50
N VAL A 83 -8.99 -7.46 -5.62
CA VAL A 83 -8.70 -7.29 -4.20
C VAL A 83 -8.36 -8.65 -3.59
N GLN A 84 -7.12 -8.79 -3.13
CA GLN A 84 -6.66 -10.01 -2.49
C GLN A 84 -7.20 -10.09 -1.06
N LYS A 85 -7.60 -11.29 -0.63
CA LYS A 85 -8.15 -11.57 0.70
C LYS A 85 -7.15 -12.20 1.66
N ASP A 86 -6.14 -12.89 1.13
CA ASP A 86 -5.06 -13.45 1.92
C ASP A 86 -3.89 -12.45 1.91
N ILE A 87 -3.58 -11.92 3.08
CA ILE A 87 -2.53 -10.91 3.22
C ILE A 87 -1.13 -11.47 2.99
N TYR A 88 -0.88 -12.72 3.39
CA TYR A 88 0.44 -13.32 3.27
C TYR A 88 0.74 -13.72 1.82
N GLU A 89 -0.27 -14.16 1.07
CA GLU A 89 -0.15 -14.30 -0.38
C GLU A 89 0.06 -12.96 -1.07
N ALA A 90 -0.69 -11.92 -0.66
CA ALA A 90 -0.56 -10.59 -1.23
C ALA A 90 0.83 -9.97 -1.03
N LEU A 91 1.46 -10.24 0.12
CA LEU A 91 2.79 -9.74 0.48
C LEU A 91 3.92 -10.30 -0.39
N LYS A 92 3.77 -11.51 -0.94
CA LYS A 92 4.85 -12.19 -1.67
C LYS A 92 5.46 -11.32 -2.76
N GLY A 93 6.79 -11.18 -2.72
CA GLY A 93 7.58 -10.51 -3.75
C GLY A 93 7.43 -8.99 -3.84
N ALA A 94 6.63 -8.35 -2.98
CA ALA A 94 6.44 -6.91 -3.00
C ALA A 94 7.77 -6.15 -2.88
N ASP A 95 7.95 -5.11 -3.70
CA ASP A 95 9.08 -4.17 -3.58
C ASP A 95 8.74 -3.03 -2.62
N ALA A 96 7.45 -2.69 -2.51
CA ALA A 96 6.93 -1.74 -1.54
C ALA A 96 5.59 -2.20 -0.97
N VAL A 97 5.37 -1.91 0.32
CA VAL A 97 4.10 -2.13 1.03
C VAL A 97 3.65 -0.78 1.58
N ILE A 98 2.40 -0.41 1.29
CA ILE A 98 1.79 0.84 1.73
C ILE A 98 0.62 0.52 2.65
N PHE A 99 0.73 0.89 3.92
CA PHE A 99 -0.39 0.90 4.86
C PHE A 99 -1.28 2.11 4.58
N ALA A 100 -2.30 1.88 3.75
CA ALA A 100 -3.17 2.93 3.22
C ALA A 100 -4.50 3.07 3.96
N VAL A 101 -4.88 2.10 4.78
CA VAL A 101 -6.04 2.18 5.68
C VAL A 101 -5.69 1.52 7.00
N ARG A 102 -6.27 2.00 8.11
CA ARG A 102 -6.02 1.50 9.46
C ARG A 102 -6.92 0.31 9.83
N HIS A 103 -6.98 -0.74 9.01
CA HIS A 103 -7.76 -1.92 9.38
C HIS A 103 -7.15 -2.67 10.57
N GLU A 104 -8.00 -3.23 11.42
CA GLU A 104 -7.56 -3.98 12.61
C GLU A 104 -6.57 -5.11 12.30
N PRO A 105 -6.74 -5.92 11.22
CA PRO A 105 -5.76 -6.93 10.82
C PRO A 105 -4.36 -6.37 10.52
N TYR A 106 -4.25 -5.12 10.06
CA TYR A 106 -2.95 -4.52 9.73
C TYR A 106 -2.21 -4.03 10.97
N LEU A 107 -2.93 -3.64 12.02
CA LEU A 107 -2.35 -3.24 13.30
C LEU A 107 -1.61 -4.40 13.98
N LYS A 108 -2.09 -5.63 13.73
CA LYS A 108 -1.56 -6.88 14.28
C LYS A 108 -0.34 -7.43 13.54
N LEU A 109 0.02 -6.85 12.38
CA LEU A 109 1.16 -7.34 11.62
C LEU A 109 2.47 -6.99 12.33
N GLU A 110 3.31 -8.00 12.48
CA GLU A 110 4.65 -7.83 13.01
C GLU A 110 5.68 -7.74 11.87
N PRO A 111 6.68 -6.83 11.97
CA PRO A 111 7.64 -6.58 10.89
C PRO A 111 8.36 -7.82 10.37
N GLU A 112 8.74 -8.74 11.26
CA GLU A 112 9.41 -10.00 10.92
C GLU A 112 8.52 -10.89 10.06
N GLU A 113 7.23 -10.98 10.37
CA GLU A 113 6.27 -11.76 9.61
C GLU A 113 6.05 -11.17 8.22
N VAL A 114 5.92 -9.84 8.16
CA VAL A 114 5.75 -9.10 6.91
C VAL A 114 6.96 -9.30 6.00
N VAL A 115 8.18 -9.05 6.49
CA VAL A 115 9.40 -9.20 5.69
C VAL A 115 9.63 -10.65 5.26
N LYS A 116 9.33 -11.61 6.15
CA LYS A 116 9.39 -13.05 5.81
C LYS A 116 8.41 -13.42 4.69
N ALA A 117 7.16 -12.92 4.75
CA ALA A 117 6.16 -13.18 3.73
C ALA A 117 6.51 -12.53 2.38
N ILE A 118 7.09 -11.32 2.40
CA ILE A 118 7.62 -10.66 1.20
C ILE A 118 8.78 -11.47 0.60
N GLY A 119 9.66 -12.02 1.46
CA GLY A 119 10.83 -12.81 1.09
C GLY A 119 12.11 -11.99 0.86
N LYS A 120 12.04 -10.67 1.05
CA LYS A 120 13.16 -9.71 0.91
C LYS A 120 12.85 -8.41 1.64
N PRO A 121 13.85 -7.58 1.97
CA PRO A 121 13.60 -6.21 2.42
C PRO A 121 12.85 -5.39 1.35
N ALA A 122 11.99 -4.48 1.80
CA ALA A 122 11.11 -3.68 0.96
C ALA A 122 11.03 -2.22 1.44
N ALA A 123 10.43 -1.36 0.63
CA ALA A 123 10.01 -0.04 1.09
C ALA A 123 8.68 -0.16 1.87
N ILE A 124 8.65 0.34 3.10
CA ILE A 124 7.47 0.33 3.96
C ILE A 124 6.96 1.77 4.10
N VAL A 125 5.74 2.01 3.68
CA VAL A 125 5.11 3.34 3.72
C VAL A 125 3.88 3.30 4.61
N ASP A 126 3.84 4.19 5.60
CA ASP A 126 2.71 4.32 6.52
C ASP A 126 2.01 5.68 6.34
N ALA A 127 0.81 5.63 5.76
CA ALA A 127 0.00 6.82 5.50
C ALA A 127 -0.92 7.19 6.68
N PHE A 128 -1.14 6.27 7.62
CA PHE A 128 -2.13 6.41 8.71
C PHE A 128 -1.51 6.39 10.11
N ALA A 129 -0.18 6.49 10.21
CA ALA A 129 0.57 6.47 11.46
C ALA A 129 0.28 5.23 12.31
N ILE A 130 0.11 4.07 11.65
CA ILE A 130 -0.14 2.78 12.29
C ILE A 130 1.12 2.15 12.88
N LEU A 131 2.30 2.51 12.37
CA LEU A 131 3.58 2.01 12.85
C LEU A 131 4.06 2.88 14.01
N ASP A 132 4.28 2.25 15.15
CA ASP A 132 4.99 2.86 16.27
C ASP A 132 6.51 2.82 16.05
N ASP A 133 7.25 3.48 16.94
CA ASP A 133 8.71 3.59 16.82
C ASP A 133 9.43 2.24 16.99
N GLU A 134 8.82 1.28 17.67
CA GLU A 134 9.35 -0.08 17.81
C GLU A 134 9.25 -0.84 16.50
N LYS A 135 8.06 -0.85 15.88
CA LYS A 135 7.84 -1.46 14.56
C LYS A 135 8.70 -0.79 13.49
N ILE A 136 8.81 0.54 13.51
CA ILE A 136 9.68 1.28 12.57
C ILE A 136 11.14 0.86 12.75
N ARG A 137 11.65 0.84 13.98
CA ARG A 137 13.03 0.38 14.26
C ARG A 137 13.25 -1.03 13.74
N LYS A 138 12.31 -1.94 14.00
CA LYS A 138 12.44 -3.33 13.56
C LYS A 138 12.47 -3.47 12.03
N TYR A 139 11.61 -2.76 11.29
CA TYR A 139 11.69 -2.75 9.82
C TYR A 139 13.06 -2.26 9.32
N LEU A 140 13.61 -1.19 9.92
CA LEU A 140 14.92 -0.66 9.56
C LEU A 140 16.05 -1.69 9.84
N GLU A 141 16.01 -2.37 10.99
CA GLU A 141 16.95 -3.44 11.36
C GLU A 141 16.87 -4.64 10.39
N LEU A 142 15.67 -4.95 9.88
CA LEU A 142 15.44 -5.96 8.85
C LEU A 142 15.88 -5.52 7.44
N GLY A 143 16.46 -4.32 7.30
CA GLY A 143 16.99 -3.78 6.04
C GLY A 143 15.96 -3.09 5.16
N CYS A 144 14.72 -2.88 5.64
CA CYS A 144 13.71 -2.12 4.92
C CYS A 144 14.01 -0.62 4.96
N GLU A 145 13.48 0.12 4.00
CA GLU A 145 13.39 1.59 4.09
C GLU A 145 11.99 1.96 4.57
N VAL A 146 11.87 2.85 5.56
CA VAL A 146 10.57 3.25 6.12
C VAL A 146 10.31 4.73 5.84
N LYS A 147 9.10 5.06 5.38
CA LYS A 147 8.56 6.42 5.30
C LYS A 147 7.19 6.48 5.94
N ALA A 148 6.90 7.53 6.69
CA ALA A 148 5.58 7.70 7.28
C ALA A 148 5.17 9.17 7.33
N MET A 149 3.87 9.41 7.15
CA MET A 149 3.26 10.73 7.20
C MET A 149 3.43 11.34 8.59
N GLY A 150 3.97 12.56 8.67
CA GLY A 150 4.16 13.28 9.93
C GLY A 150 5.25 12.71 10.85
N ARG A 151 6.09 11.79 10.38
CA ARG A 151 7.12 11.09 11.19
C ARG A 151 8.55 11.48 10.78
N GLY A 152 8.89 12.76 10.91
CA GLY A 152 10.22 13.27 10.53
C GLY A 152 11.39 12.68 11.33
N HIS A 153 11.13 12.13 12.52
CA HIS A 153 12.14 11.55 13.41
C HIS A 153 12.65 10.18 12.98
N ILE A 154 12.10 9.57 11.93
CA ILE A 154 12.56 8.25 11.42
C ILE A 154 14.04 8.30 11.01
N SER A 155 14.52 9.43 10.49
CA SER A 155 15.95 9.58 10.17
C SER A 155 16.83 9.45 11.42
N TRP A 156 16.35 9.89 12.58
CA TRP A 156 17.09 9.84 13.83
C TRP A 156 17.15 8.40 14.36
N ILE A 157 16.04 7.66 14.23
CA ILE A 157 16.01 6.23 14.54
C ILE A 157 17.03 5.48 13.66
N LYS A 158 17.07 5.80 12.37
CA LYS A 158 18.04 5.20 11.43
C LYS A 158 19.50 5.49 11.83
N GLU A 159 19.80 6.72 12.26
CA GLU A 159 21.13 7.08 12.77
C GLU A 159 21.49 6.35 14.08
N GLN A 160 20.53 6.13 14.97
CA GLN A 160 20.74 5.37 16.21
C GLN A 160 21.12 3.91 15.91
N ILE A 161 20.40 3.27 14.98
CA ILE A 161 20.68 1.89 14.55
C ILE A 161 22.08 1.80 13.93
N ALA A 162 22.47 2.76 13.08
CA ALA A 162 23.78 2.75 12.43
C ALA A 162 24.97 2.92 13.40
N LYS A 163 24.73 3.37 14.63
CA LYS A 163 25.74 3.57 15.68
C LYS A 163 25.80 2.42 16.69
N ALA A 164 24.84 1.49 16.66
CA ALA A 164 24.76 0.32 17.54
C ALA A 164 25.53 -0.86 16.94
#